data_AF-A0A1G2Y7M8-F1
#
_entry.id   AF-A0A1G2Y7M8-F1
#
_cell.length_a   1.000
_cell.length_b   1.000
_cell.length_c   1.000
_cell.angle_alpha   90.00
_cell.angle_beta   90.00
_cell.angle_gamma   90.00
#
_symmetry.space_group_name_H-M   'P 1'
#
loop_
_entity.id
_entity.type
_entity.pdbx_description
1 polymer ?
#
loop_
_entity_poly.entity_id
_entity_poly.type
_entity_poly.pdbx_seq_one_letter_code
_entity_poly.pdbx_strand_id
1 'polypeptide(L)'
;MDNPNEQRRENRLRHQWPVWFSQDFTKDVFQGLMVDVSSGGMAFTCNFDENCPQPGQQLKARFSIPRSGDEDPSATTSFTRNSRVIRVDVINNHLRRIAIQFDEPLSLKPGEQAAIEMMHQNSAE
;
A
#
# COMPACT_ATOMS: atom_id res chain seq x y z
N MET A 1 -1.69 -16.56 28.83
CA MET A 1 -1.07 -16.79 27.51
C MET A 1 -0.98 -15.43 26.85
N ASP A 2 0.12 -14.73 27.09
CA ASP A 2 0.37 -13.42 26.49
C ASP A 2 0.95 -13.64 25.10
N ASN A 3 0.25 -13.17 24.07
CA ASN A 3 0.66 -13.32 22.68
C ASN A 3 1.34 -12.01 22.24
N PRO A 4 2.69 -11.91 22.19
CA PRO A 4 3.40 -10.66 21.90
C PRO A 4 3.30 -10.20 20.44
N ASN A 5 2.41 -10.79 19.64
CA ASN A 5 2.44 -10.70 18.17
C ASN A 5 1.32 -9.85 17.54
N GLU A 6 0.52 -9.15 18.35
CA GLU A 6 -0.59 -8.31 17.87
C GLU A 6 -0.20 -6.82 17.83
N GLN A 7 0.94 -6.48 17.21
CA GLN A 7 1.45 -5.09 17.19
C GLN A 7 0.87 -4.21 16.06
N ARG A 8 -0.04 -4.72 15.23
CA ARG A 8 -0.66 -3.92 14.16
C ARG A 8 -2.00 -3.37 14.64
N ARG A 9 -2.08 -2.05 14.76
CA ARG A 9 -3.30 -1.31 15.17
C ARG A 9 -4.43 -1.33 14.13
N GLU A 10 -4.16 -1.80 12.92
CA GLU A 10 -5.08 -1.79 11.78
C GLU A 10 -4.82 -3.00 10.88
N ASN A 11 -5.89 -3.54 10.29
CA ASN A 11 -5.81 -4.51 9.21
C ASN A 11 -5.26 -3.87 7.93
N ARG A 12 -4.49 -4.64 7.16
CA ARG A 12 -3.99 -4.18 5.86
C ARG A 12 -4.76 -4.82 4.73
N LEU A 13 -5.26 -3.99 3.81
CA LEU A 13 -5.84 -4.47 2.55
C LEU A 13 -4.72 -5.04 1.69
N ARG A 14 -4.85 -6.31 1.31
CA ARG A 14 -3.91 -6.97 0.38
C ARG A 14 -4.50 -6.94 -1.02
N HIS A 15 -3.84 -6.23 -1.92
CA HIS A 15 -4.24 -6.18 -3.32
C HIS A 15 -3.01 -5.97 -4.22
N GLN A 16 -3.00 -6.58 -5.41
CA GLN A 16 -1.95 -6.45 -6.40
C GLN A 16 -2.28 -5.36 -7.43
N TRP A 17 -2.31 -4.10 -6.98
CA TRP A 17 -2.53 -2.96 -7.88
C TRP A 17 -1.27 -2.15 -8.15
N PRO A 18 -1.18 -1.45 -9.29
CA PRO A 18 -0.02 -0.64 -9.59
C PRO A 18 0.22 0.45 -8.54
N VAL A 19 1.49 0.66 -8.23
CA VAL A 19 1.97 1.79 -7.45
C VAL A 19 2.95 2.55 -8.31
N TRP A 20 2.75 3.86 -8.46
CA TRP A 20 3.72 4.74 -9.09
C TRP A 20 4.50 5.48 -8.00
N PHE A 21 5.82 5.43 -8.06
CA PHE A 21 6.67 6.05 -7.06
C PHE A 21 7.81 6.83 -7.70
N SER A 22 8.24 7.89 -7.01
CA SER A 22 9.42 8.66 -7.37
C SER A 22 9.91 9.43 -6.16
N GLN A 23 11.16 9.87 -6.16
CA GLN A 23 11.63 10.88 -5.20
C GLN A 23 10.97 12.24 -5.50
N ASP A 24 10.74 12.53 -6.78
CA ASP A 24 10.04 13.73 -7.24
C ASP A 24 9.32 13.42 -8.58
N PHE A 25 8.00 13.58 -8.63
CA PHE A 25 7.20 13.37 -9.84
C PHE A 25 7.47 14.38 -10.97
N THR A 26 8.34 15.38 -10.77
CA THR A 26 8.87 16.18 -11.88
C THR A 26 9.96 15.43 -12.68
N LYS A 27 10.47 14.32 -12.14
CA LYS A 27 11.49 13.45 -12.74
C LYS A 27 10.89 12.09 -13.12
N ASP A 28 11.76 11.10 -13.26
CA ASP A 28 11.40 9.72 -13.58
C ASP A 28 10.38 9.15 -12.59
N VAL A 29 9.33 8.54 -13.15
CA VAL A 29 8.29 7.85 -12.40
C VAL A 29 8.47 6.35 -12.61
N PHE A 30 8.63 5.63 -11.52
CA PHE A 30 8.82 4.18 -11.53
C PHE A 30 7.52 3.49 -11.13
N GLN A 31 7.36 2.25 -11.60
CA GLN A 31 6.19 1.45 -11.32
C GLN A 31 6.57 0.24 -10.44
N GLY A 32 5.73 -0.02 -9.45
CA GLY A 32 5.74 -1.20 -8.61
C GLY A 32 4.36 -1.84 -8.51
N LEU A 33 4.27 -2.90 -7.72
CA LEU A 33 3.04 -3.63 -7.47
C LEU A 33 2.74 -3.65 -5.97
N MET A 34 1.58 -3.13 -5.58
CA MET A 34 1.12 -3.14 -4.19
C MET A 34 1.08 -4.57 -3.67
N VAL A 35 1.50 -4.74 -2.41
CA VAL A 35 1.40 -5.98 -1.66
C VAL A 35 0.32 -5.83 -0.60
N ASP A 36 0.38 -4.73 0.15
CA ASP A 36 -0.60 -4.41 1.17
C ASP A 36 -0.62 -2.91 1.48
N VAL A 37 -1.76 -2.39 1.96
CA VAL A 37 -1.94 -0.98 2.33
C VAL A 37 -2.78 -0.83 3.59
N SER A 38 -2.46 0.18 4.39
CA SER A 38 -3.14 0.63 5.61
C SER A 38 -3.26 2.15 5.59
N SER A 39 -4.01 2.73 6.52
CA SER A 39 -4.08 4.19 6.65
C SER A 39 -2.71 4.84 6.86
N GLY A 40 -1.77 4.18 7.53
CA GLY A 40 -0.45 4.75 7.87
C GLY A 40 0.70 4.38 6.92
N GLY A 41 0.49 3.50 5.94
CA GLY A 41 1.56 3.08 5.05
C GLY A 41 1.20 1.91 4.14
N MET A 42 2.16 1.53 3.31
CA MET A 42 1.98 0.53 2.25
C MET A 42 3.26 -0.30 2.08
N ALA A 43 3.10 -1.53 1.57
CA ALA A 43 4.19 -2.29 0.99
C ALA A 43 3.92 -2.52 -0.49
N PHE A 44 4.98 -2.45 -1.31
CA PHE A 44 4.92 -2.76 -2.74
C PHE A 44 6.21 -3.44 -3.20
N THR A 45 6.19 -4.10 -4.35
CA THR A 45 7.39 -4.66 -4.99
C THR A 45 7.86 -3.77 -6.13
N CYS A 46 9.17 -3.66 -6.30
CA CYS A 46 9.79 -3.05 -7.48
C CYS A 46 10.99 -3.89 -7.96
N ASN A 47 11.47 -3.58 -9.16
CA ASN A 47 12.68 -4.18 -9.68
C ASN A 47 13.90 -3.74 -8.86
N PHE A 48 14.89 -4.64 -8.75
CA PHE A 48 16.20 -4.35 -8.21
C PHE A 48 17.10 -3.79 -9.32
N ASP A 49 17.02 -2.48 -9.52
CA ASP A 49 17.87 -1.71 -10.42
C ASP A 49 18.46 -0.50 -9.67
N GLU A 50 19.15 0.39 -10.39
CA GLU A 50 19.76 1.60 -9.84
C GLU A 50 18.76 2.58 -9.21
N ASN A 51 17.47 2.43 -9.52
CA ASN A 51 16.38 3.29 -9.03
C ASN A 51 15.61 2.65 -7.86
N CYS A 52 16.01 1.45 -7.42
CA CYS A 52 15.41 0.79 -6.28
C CYS A 52 15.56 1.64 -5.01
N PRO A 53 14.45 2.01 -4.33
CA PRO A 53 14.53 2.86 -3.15
C PRO A 53 15.34 2.23 -2.01
N GLN A 54 15.99 3.08 -1.22
CA GLN A 54 16.79 2.68 -0.07
C GLN A 54 16.11 3.02 1.27
N PRO A 55 16.41 2.29 2.36
CA PRO A 55 15.91 2.64 3.69
C PRO A 55 16.20 4.10 4.07
N GLY A 56 15.20 4.77 4.63
CA GLY A 56 15.27 6.18 5.04
C GLY A 56 15.00 7.19 3.93
N GLN A 57 14.96 6.77 2.65
CA GLN A 57 14.70 7.65 1.52
C GLN A 57 13.25 8.19 1.53
N GLN A 58 13.09 9.43 1.10
CA GLN A 58 11.79 10.06 0.88
C GLN A 58 11.28 9.74 -0.52
N LEU A 59 10.00 9.39 -0.61
CA LEU A 59 9.29 9.04 -1.84
C LEU A 59 7.91 9.69 -1.86
N LYS A 60 7.48 10.07 -3.05
CA LYS A 60 6.09 10.30 -3.36
C LYS A 60 5.52 9.03 -4.00
N ALA A 61 4.43 8.52 -3.46
CA ALA A 61 3.74 7.34 -3.95
C ALA A 61 2.32 7.70 -4.40
N ARG A 62 1.92 7.20 -5.57
CA ARG A 62 0.58 7.30 -6.13
C ARG A 62 0.00 5.90 -6.32
N PHE A 63 -1.20 5.67 -5.84
CA PHE A 63 -1.87 4.37 -5.87
C PHE A 63 -3.38 4.56 -5.79
N SER A 64 -4.12 3.48 -6.02
CA SER A 64 -5.57 3.45 -5.82
C SER A 64 -5.95 2.35 -4.84
N ILE A 65 -7.12 2.45 -4.24
CA ILE A 65 -7.76 1.39 -3.43
C ILE A 65 -9.25 1.30 -3.78
N PRO A 66 -9.90 0.14 -3.60
CA PRO A 66 -11.35 0.01 -3.82
C PRO A 66 -12.09 1.02 -2.94
N ARG A 67 -13.17 1.60 -3.47
CA ARG A 67 -14.05 2.44 -2.68
C ARG A 67 -15.15 1.58 -2.10
N SER A 68 -15.26 1.56 -0.77
CA SER A 68 -16.33 0.78 -0.16
C SER A 68 -17.68 1.49 -0.17
N GLY A 69 -18.71 0.78 -0.63
CA GLY A 69 -20.11 1.24 -0.61
C GLY A 69 -20.59 2.06 -1.82
N ASP A 70 -19.89 2.00 -2.96
CA ASP A 70 -20.42 2.50 -4.23
C ASP A 70 -21.22 1.40 -4.96
N GLU A 71 -22.21 1.78 -5.78
CA GLU A 71 -22.97 0.84 -6.64
C GLU A 71 -22.10 0.19 -7.72
N ASP A 72 -20.96 0.79 -8.04
CA ASP A 72 -19.98 0.27 -8.99
C ASP A 72 -18.87 -0.49 -8.25
N PRO A 73 -18.81 -1.83 -8.37
CA PRO A 73 -17.78 -2.65 -7.73
C PRO A 73 -16.38 -2.42 -8.29
N SER A 74 -16.24 -1.68 -9.40
CA SER A 74 -14.97 -1.27 -9.98
C SER A 74 -14.52 0.13 -9.54
N ALA A 75 -15.31 0.83 -8.74
CA ALA A 75 -14.97 2.16 -8.26
C ALA A 75 -13.71 2.13 -7.38
N THR A 76 -12.75 2.99 -7.71
CA THR A 76 -11.51 3.14 -6.96
C THR A 76 -11.26 4.57 -6.56
N THR A 77 -10.63 4.77 -5.40
CA THR A 77 -10.16 6.09 -4.95
C THR A 77 -8.65 6.16 -5.10
N SER A 78 -8.17 7.21 -5.79
CA SER A 78 -6.74 7.45 -5.99
C SER A 78 -6.14 8.31 -4.88
N PHE A 79 -4.92 7.99 -4.45
CA PHE A 79 -4.15 8.69 -3.43
C PHE A 79 -2.78 9.09 -3.96
N THR A 80 -2.29 10.24 -3.50
CA THR A 80 -0.88 10.63 -3.59
C THR A 80 -0.38 10.94 -2.18
N ARG A 81 0.73 10.34 -1.77
CA ARG A 81 1.33 10.53 -0.44
C ARG A 81 2.83 10.71 -0.51
N ASN A 82 3.32 11.70 0.25
CA ASN A 82 4.71 11.74 0.65
C ASN A 82 4.93 10.66 1.71
N SER A 83 6.09 10.02 1.68
CA SER A 83 6.35 8.82 2.43
C SER A 83 7.83 8.55 2.60
N ARG A 84 8.18 7.84 3.67
CA ARG A 84 9.55 7.40 3.94
C ARG A 84 9.65 5.89 3.80
N VAL A 85 10.72 5.42 3.15
CA VAL A 85 11.07 3.99 3.12
C VAL A 85 11.52 3.57 4.51
N ILE A 86 10.77 2.65 5.12
CA ILE A 86 11.08 2.11 6.45
C ILE A 86 11.87 0.80 6.37
N ARG A 87 11.68 0.03 5.30
CA ARG A 87 12.37 -1.26 5.12
C ARG A 87 12.40 -1.66 3.65
N VAL A 88 13.48 -2.35 3.27
CA VAL A 88 13.65 -2.99 1.97
C VAL A 88 13.98 -4.46 2.21
N ASP A 89 13.09 -5.35 1.79
CA ASP A 89 13.27 -6.80 1.89
C ASP A 89 13.70 -7.38 0.54
N VAL A 90 14.65 -8.30 0.55
CA VAL A 90 15.05 -9.07 -0.65
C VAL A 90 14.02 -10.17 -0.89
N ILE A 91 13.35 -10.14 -2.04
CA ILE A 91 12.43 -11.21 -2.45
C ILE A 91 13.16 -12.25 -3.29
N ASN A 92 13.92 -11.80 -4.29
CA ASN A 92 14.81 -12.63 -5.12
C ASN A 92 15.86 -11.73 -5.77
N ASN A 93 16.64 -12.25 -6.72
CA ASN A 93 17.70 -11.48 -7.39
C ASN A 93 17.20 -10.28 -8.21
N HIS A 94 15.92 -10.24 -8.57
CA HIS A 94 15.33 -9.21 -9.44
C HIS A 94 14.32 -8.31 -8.73
N LEU A 95 13.75 -8.74 -7.60
CA LEU A 95 12.68 -8.03 -6.92
C LEU A 95 13.05 -7.67 -5.49
N ARG A 96 12.63 -6.47 -5.10
CA ARG A 96 12.64 -6.00 -3.71
C ARG A 96 11.20 -5.73 -3.28
N ARG A 97 10.94 -5.93 -1.99
CA ARG A 97 9.72 -5.45 -1.34
C ARG A 97 10.08 -4.21 -0.53
N ILE A 98 9.43 -3.12 -0.87
CA ILE A 98 9.61 -1.82 -0.24
C ILE A 98 8.44 -1.61 0.72
N ALA A 99 8.74 -1.36 1.99
CA ALA A 99 7.77 -0.90 2.96
C ALA A 99 7.95 0.60 3.17
N ILE A 100 6.86 1.36 3.06
CA ILE A 100 6.84 2.80 3.25
C ILE A 100 5.86 3.19 4.36
N GLN A 101 6.18 4.26 5.06
CA GLN A 101 5.30 4.95 5.99
C GLN A 101 4.86 6.28 5.37
N PHE A 102 3.56 6.57 5.38
CA PHE A 102 3.06 7.84 4.90
C PHE A 102 3.34 8.95 5.91
N ASP A 103 3.71 10.14 5.42
CA ASP A 103 3.89 11.32 6.27
C ASP A 103 2.54 11.79 6.83
N GLU A 104 1.50 11.69 6.01
CA GLU A 104 0.11 11.95 6.40
C GLU A 104 -0.74 10.69 6.19
N PRO A 105 -1.49 10.23 7.22
CA PRO A 105 -2.32 9.06 7.07
C PRO A 105 -3.44 9.27 6.05
N LEU A 106 -3.99 8.17 5.53
CA LEU A 106 -5.23 8.20 4.77
C LEU A 106 -6.40 8.56 5.70
N SER A 107 -7.41 9.23 5.16
CA SER A 107 -8.65 9.53 5.89
C SER A 107 -9.54 8.31 6.14
N LEU A 108 -9.13 7.15 5.61
CA LEU A 108 -9.84 5.88 5.68
C LEU A 108 -8.88 4.77 6.07
N LYS A 109 -9.45 3.65 6.50
CA LYS A 109 -8.73 2.42 6.86
C LYS A 109 -9.04 1.32 5.84
N PRO A 110 -8.16 1.10 4.83
CA PRO A 110 -8.47 0.23 3.70
C PRO A 110 -8.81 -1.21 4.10
N GLY A 111 -8.12 -1.75 5.12
CA GLY A 111 -8.35 -3.13 5.56
C GLY A 111 -9.67 -3.35 6.29
N GLU A 112 -10.20 -2.32 6.96
CA GLU A 112 -11.51 -2.40 7.63
C GLU A 112 -12.65 -2.23 6.62
N GLN A 113 -12.48 -1.31 5.66
CA GLN A 113 -13.43 -1.07 4.58
C GLN A 113 -13.70 -2.32 3.73
N ALA A 114 -12.65 -3.00 3.27
CA ALA A 114 -12.80 -4.23 2.48
C ALA A 114 -13.45 -5.38 3.29
N ALA A 115 -13.22 -5.45 4.60
CA ALA A 115 -13.84 -6.47 5.44
C ALA A 115 -15.37 -6.28 5.58
N ILE A 116 -15.81 -5.02 5.69
CA ILE A 116 -17.24 -4.69 5.76
C ILE A 116 -17.96 -5.09 4.46
N GLU A 117 -17.34 -4.90 3.30
CA GLU A 117 -17.94 -5.30 2.00
C GLU A 117 -18.05 -6.82 1.85
N MET A 118 -17.02 -7.56 2.23
CA MET A 118 -17.06 -9.03 2.19
C MET A 118 -18.16 -9.61 3.10
N MET A 119 -18.48 -8.96 4.22
CA MET A 119 -19.56 -9.39 5.12
C MET A 119 -20.96 -9.11 4.54
N HIS A 120 -21.15 -7.97 3.86
CA HIS A 120 -22.42 -7.66 3.21
C HIS A 120 -22.69 -8.55 1.99
N GLN A 121 -21.65 -8.95 1.24
CA GLN A 121 -21.82 -9.85 0.09
C GLN A 121 -22.27 -11.27 0.49
N ASN A 122 -21.84 -11.75 1.66
CA ASN A 122 -22.15 -13.11 2.15
C ASN A 122 -23.49 -13.22 2.91
N SER A 123 -24.18 -12.11 3.14
CA SER A 123 -25.47 -12.09 3.85
C SER A 123 -26.68 -12.04 2.90
N ALA A 124 -26.44 -12.13 1.59
CA ALA A 124 -27.43 -12.07 0.53
C ALA A 124 -27.64 -13.43 -0.19
N GLU A 125 -27.14 -14.53 0.37
CA GLU A 125 -27.40 -15.92 -0.09
C GLU A 125 -28.38 -16.66 0.83
#